data_AF-W1PX10-F1
#
_entry.id   AF-W1PX10-F1
#
_cell.length_a   1.000
_cell.length_b   1.000
_cell.length_c   1.000
_cell.angle_alpha   90.00
_cell.angle_beta   90.00
_cell.angle_gamma   90.00
#
_symmetry.space_group_name_H-M   'P 1'
#
loop_
_entity.id
_entity.type
_entity.pdbx_description
1 polymer ?
#
loop_
_entity_poly.entity_id
_entity_poly.type
_entity_poly.pdbx_seq_one_letter_code
_entity_poly.pdbx_strand_id
1 'polypeptide(L)'
;MATPKHNNIYRFHSFGHPGCAATFSGAFQDNMQDFLTHWAQPLAHQIEGNPTWVVHLALSQETLTLHYCIEEDVRDSPWPHCDHWRWVGWSHHLVLRCRYQFIIATSDLSLCLLHSSTYLLHGLIHCNVFGRLLSLNGRENGSKHFSGHHTMDLWDRICSMLCTRKVTVEDTVQKHSMELRLLHSAAYGHPWLWQWGYSFCHGSFGIIELRYSMAVKTRNQLSLAMRDPPHQDC
;
A
#
# COMPACT_ATOMS: atom_id res chain seq x y z
N MET A 1 -7.90 -31.29 16.17
CA MET A 1 -8.64 -30.80 14.99
C MET A 1 -9.35 -29.52 15.39
N ALA A 2 -8.77 -28.37 15.06
CA ALA A 2 -9.36 -27.07 15.41
C ALA A 2 -10.47 -26.74 14.38
N THR A 3 -11.69 -26.64 14.87
CA THR A 3 -12.85 -26.18 14.11
C THR A 3 -12.63 -24.77 13.57
N PRO A 4 -12.91 -24.47 12.28
CA PRO A 4 -12.87 -23.12 11.77
C PRO A 4 -13.89 -22.24 12.52
N LYS A 5 -13.45 -21.07 13.03
CA LYS A 5 -14.37 -20.10 13.65
C LYS A 5 -15.37 -19.61 12.59
N HIS A 6 -16.65 -19.87 12.82
CA HIS A 6 -17.74 -19.45 11.95
C HIS A 6 -17.80 -17.90 11.83
N ASN A 7 -17.75 -17.39 10.60
CA ASN A 7 -18.02 -16.00 10.17
C ASN A 7 -16.97 -14.90 10.48
N ASN A 8 -15.71 -15.09 10.07
CA ASN A 8 -14.67 -14.02 10.07
C ASN A 8 -14.80 -13.06 8.86
N ILE A 9 -15.98 -12.51 8.62
CA ILE A 9 -16.18 -11.45 7.62
C ILE A 9 -16.22 -10.11 8.34
N TYR A 10 -15.27 -9.24 8.04
CA TYR A 10 -15.14 -7.93 8.67
C TYR A 10 -15.63 -6.83 7.74
N ARG A 11 -16.21 -5.76 8.28
CA ARG A 11 -16.59 -4.61 7.45
C ARG A 11 -15.34 -3.87 6.98
N PHE A 12 -15.21 -3.69 5.68
CA PHE A 12 -14.05 -3.04 5.04
C PHE A 12 -13.76 -1.65 5.65
N HIS A 13 -14.81 -0.86 5.84
CA HIS A 13 -14.69 0.52 6.32
C HIS A 13 -14.34 0.62 7.81
N SER A 14 -14.58 -0.41 8.63
CA SER A 14 -14.28 -0.37 10.07
C SER A 14 -13.03 -1.17 10.44
N PHE A 15 -12.54 -2.05 9.57
CA PHE A 15 -11.37 -2.90 9.84
C PHE A 15 -10.11 -2.05 10.08
N GLY A 16 -9.41 -2.31 11.19
CA GLY A 16 -8.19 -1.61 11.59
C GLY A 16 -8.42 -0.29 12.32
N HIS A 17 -9.67 0.10 12.61
CA HIS A 17 -9.92 1.21 13.53
C HIS A 17 -9.57 0.82 14.97
N PRO A 18 -9.19 1.78 15.83
CA PRO A 18 -9.02 1.52 17.26
C PRO A 18 -10.28 0.85 17.83
N GLY A 19 -10.13 -0.35 18.40
CA GLY A 19 -11.25 -1.14 18.94
C GLY A 19 -11.97 -2.05 17.92
N CYS A 20 -11.66 -1.99 16.63
CA CYS A 20 -12.11 -2.92 15.58
C CYS A 20 -10.89 -3.56 14.90
N ALA A 21 -10.55 -4.79 15.30
CA ALA A 21 -9.33 -5.55 14.97
C ALA A 21 -8.24 -5.66 16.05
N ALA A 22 -8.42 -5.00 17.20
CA ALA A 22 -7.49 -4.89 18.34
C ALA A 22 -6.54 -3.69 18.26
N THR A 23 -6.20 -3.17 19.44
CA THR A 23 -5.19 -2.12 19.62
C THR A 23 -3.91 -2.83 20.03
N PHE A 24 -3.00 -3.03 19.08
CA PHE A 24 -1.74 -3.69 19.36
C PHE A 24 -0.78 -2.72 20.07
N SER A 25 -0.07 -3.22 21.07
CA SER A 25 0.88 -2.42 21.86
C SER A 25 2.20 -3.15 22.13
N GLY A 26 2.32 -4.41 21.67
CA GLY A 26 3.50 -5.25 21.83
C GLY A 26 4.51 -5.09 20.70
N ALA A 27 5.48 -6.00 20.64
CA ALA A 27 6.42 -6.07 19.53
C ALA A 27 5.69 -6.45 18.24
N PHE A 28 6.18 -5.99 17.09
CA PHE A 28 5.52 -6.22 15.80
C PHE A 28 5.31 -7.70 15.48
N GLN A 29 6.25 -8.58 15.84
CA GLN A 29 6.11 -10.02 15.64
C GLN A 29 4.94 -10.59 16.45
N ASP A 30 4.82 -10.22 17.73
CA ASP A 30 3.71 -10.65 18.58
C ASP A 30 2.38 -10.12 18.03
N ASN A 31 2.36 -8.85 17.64
CA ASN A 31 1.18 -8.21 17.05
C ASN A 31 0.76 -8.90 15.74
N MET A 32 1.71 -9.26 14.89
CA MET A 32 1.46 -9.99 13.65
C MET A 32 0.96 -11.41 13.94
N GLN A 33 1.56 -12.11 14.89
CA GLN A 33 1.10 -13.45 15.26
C GLN A 33 -0.32 -13.42 15.81
N ASP A 34 -0.63 -12.46 16.67
CA ASP A 34 -1.98 -12.24 17.20
C ASP A 34 -2.96 -11.87 16.09
N PHE A 35 -2.55 -10.99 15.17
CA PHE A 35 -3.33 -10.62 14.00
C PHE A 35 -3.68 -11.85 13.14
N LEU A 36 -2.68 -12.64 12.76
CA LEU A 36 -2.87 -13.82 11.91
C LEU A 36 -3.69 -14.91 12.61
N THR A 37 -3.57 -15.05 13.92
CA THR A 37 -4.29 -16.06 14.71
C THR A 37 -5.76 -15.70 14.91
N HIS A 38 -6.08 -14.42 15.11
CA HIS A 38 -7.42 -13.98 15.48
C HIS A 38 -8.23 -13.40 14.33
N TRP A 39 -7.57 -12.75 13.36
CA TRP A 39 -8.21 -11.95 12.33
C TRP A 39 -8.06 -12.50 10.93
N ALA A 40 -7.11 -13.41 10.70
CA ALA A 40 -6.89 -14.03 9.40
C ALA A 40 -7.18 -15.54 9.44
N GLN A 41 -7.51 -16.11 8.29
CA GLN A 41 -7.68 -17.55 8.11
C GLN A 41 -6.49 -18.10 7.35
N PRO A 42 -5.80 -19.13 7.86
CA PRO A 42 -4.68 -19.73 7.15
C PRO A 42 -5.20 -20.42 5.88
N LEU A 43 -4.52 -20.17 4.77
CA LEU A 43 -4.83 -20.77 3.50
C LEU A 43 -4.10 -22.12 3.39
N ALA A 44 -4.82 -23.17 3.00
CA ALA A 44 -4.24 -24.51 2.93
C ALA A 44 -3.15 -24.64 1.84
N HIS A 45 -3.20 -23.79 0.82
CA HIS A 45 -2.19 -23.72 -0.22
C HIS A 45 -1.28 -22.52 0.01
N GLN A 46 0.02 -22.73 -0.24
CA GLN A 46 1.02 -21.68 -0.20
C GLN A 46 1.05 -20.93 -1.53
N ILE A 47 1.25 -19.61 -1.47
CA ILE A 47 1.50 -18.78 -2.66
C ILE A 47 3.01 -18.61 -2.77
N GLU A 48 3.61 -19.04 -3.88
CA GLU A 48 5.08 -19.04 -4.07
C GLU A 48 5.86 -19.82 -2.99
N GLY A 49 5.26 -20.86 -2.39
CA GLY A 49 5.89 -21.60 -1.29
C GLY A 49 5.86 -20.86 0.05
N ASN A 50 5.26 -19.68 0.11
CA ASN A 50 5.14 -18.88 1.31
C ASN A 50 3.83 -19.15 2.06
N PRO A 51 3.84 -19.16 3.41
CA PRO A 51 2.63 -19.17 4.22
C PRO A 51 1.71 -17.99 3.89
N THR A 52 0.42 -18.30 3.67
CA THR A 52 -0.59 -17.32 3.27
C THR A 52 -1.78 -17.38 4.22
N TRP A 53 -2.29 -16.21 4.57
CA TRP A 53 -3.56 -16.04 5.27
C TRP A 53 -4.48 -15.12 4.48
N VAL A 54 -5.78 -15.28 4.68
CA VAL A 54 -6.82 -14.48 4.05
C VAL A 54 -7.72 -13.83 5.09
N VAL A 55 -8.02 -12.55 4.88
CA VAL A 55 -9.01 -11.79 5.63
C VAL A 55 -10.16 -11.47 4.69
N HIS A 56 -11.37 -11.84 5.07
CA HIS A 56 -12.57 -11.55 4.30
C HIS A 56 -13.13 -10.18 4.72
N LEU A 57 -13.16 -9.24 3.77
CA LEU A 57 -13.68 -7.90 3.98
C LEU A 57 -14.98 -7.68 3.20
N ALA A 58 -16.08 -7.43 3.91
CA ALA A 58 -17.35 -7.00 3.32
C ALA A 58 -17.32 -5.51 3.02
N LEU A 59 -17.41 -5.18 1.72
CA LEU A 59 -17.53 -3.81 1.24
C LEU A 59 -19.00 -3.37 1.23
N SER A 60 -19.90 -4.28 0.85
CA SER A 60 -21.35 -4.11 0.91
C SER A 60 -21.99 -5.42 1.36
N GLN A 61 -23.32 -5.48 1.45
CA GLN A 61 -24.04 -6.73 1.76
C GLN A 61 -23.83 -7.81 0.69
N GLU A 62 -23.48 -7.43 -0.55
CA GLU A 62 -23.35 -8.33 -1.69
C GLU A 62 -21.92 -8.42 -2.24
N THR A 63 -21.00 -7.58 -1.75
CA THR A 63 -19.63 -7.50 -2.26
C THR A 63 -18.61 -7.81 -1.17
N LEU A 64 -17.90 -8.92 -1.37
CA LEU A 64 -16.78 -9.37 -0.54
C LEU A 64 -15.46 -9.11 -1.27
N THR A 65 -14.43 -8.79 -0.53
CA THR A 65 -13.06 -8.62 -1.01
C THR A 65 -12.11 -9.38 -0.12
N LEU A 66 -11.13 -10.02 -0.74
CA LEU A 66 -10.14 -10.82 -0.05
C LEU A 66 -8.86 -10.01 0.11
N HIS A 67 -8.40 -9.94 1.35
CA HIS A 67 -7.14 -9.32 1.70
C HIS A 67 -6.18 -10.42 2.13
N TYR A 68 -5.17 -10.65 1.32
CA TYR A 68 -4.17 -11.69 1.50
C TYR A 68 -2.99 -11.13 2.30
N CYS A 69 -2.58 -11.87 3.32
CA CYS A 69 -1.35 -11.64 4.05
C CYS A 69 -0.40 -12.80 3.75
N ILE A 70 0.77 -12.52 3.19
CA ILE A 70 1.77 -13.53 2.83
C ILE A 70 3.01 -13.28 3.66
N GLU A 71 3.49 -14.29 4.38
CA GLU A 71 4.77 -14.20 5.08
C GLU A 71 5.86 -14.77 4.19
N GLU A 72 6.84 -13.94 3.84
CA GLU A 72 7.97 -14.34 3.01
C GLU A 72 9.27 -14.30 3.82
N ASP A 73 10.02 -15.40 3.79
CA ASP A 73 11.41 -15.41 4.28
C ASP A 73 12.28 -14.66 3.29
N VAL A 74 12.93 -13.60 3.76
CA VAL A 74 13.74 -12.72 2.92
C VAL A 74 14.96 -13.48 2.35
N ARG A 75 15.43 -14.55 3.01
CA ARG A 75 16.57 -15.35 2.55
C ARG A 75 16.24 -16.24 1.36
N ASP A 76 15.01 -16.73 1.30
CA ASP A 76 14.53 -17.61 0.24
C ASP A 76 13.86 -16.81 -0.90
N SER A 77 13.74 -15.49 -0.72
CA SER A 77 13.22 -14.57 -1.71
C SER A 77 14.16 -14.42 -2.91
N PRO A 78 13.63 -14.35 -4.16
CA PRO A 78 14.42 -13.94 -5.32
C PRO A 78 14.95 -12.49 -5.21
N TRP A 79 14.39 -11.69 -4.29
CA TRP A 79 14.77 -10.29 -4.03
C TRP A 79 15.03 -10.07 -2.54
N PRO A 80 16.16 -10.58 -2.01
CA PRO A 80 16.47 -10.52 -0.57
C PRO A 80 16.77 -9.10 -0.09
N HIS A 81 17.18 -8.22 -1.01
CA HIS A 81 17.35 -6.80 -0.74
C HIS A 81 16.16 -6.06 -1.34
N CYS A 82 15.40 -5.33 -0.52
CA CYS A 82 14.38 -4.44 -1.04
C CYS A 82 15.09 -3.18 -1.59
N ASP A 83 14.94 -2.92 -2.90
CA ASP A 83 15.71 -1.92 -3.66
C ASP A 83 15.70 -0.51 -3.08
N HIS A 84 14.67 -0.14 -2.30
CA HIS A 84 14.63 1.14 -1.61
C HIS A 84 15.71 1.26 -0.52
N TRP A 85 16.02 0.16 0.19
CA TRP A 85 17.07 0.13 1.22
C TRP A 85 18.47 0.22 0.65
N ARG A 86 18.65 -0.09 -0.64
CA ARG A 86 19.90 0.19 -1.37
C ARG A 86 20.21 1.69 -1.37
N TRP A 87 19.18 2.53 -1.41
CA TRP A 87 19.32 3.99 -1.46
C TRP A 87 19.31 4.64 -0.07
N VAL A 88 18.64 4.05 0.92
CA VAL A 88 18.63 4.54 2.32
C VAL A 88 19.84 4.02 3.12
N GLY A 89 20.64 3.10 2.57
CA GLY A 89 21.83 2.54 3.22
C GLY A 89 21.56 1.41 4.22
N TRP A 90 20.35 0.83 4.20
CA TRP A 90 19.95 -0.27 5.10
C TRP A 90 19.92 -1.63 4.41
N SER A 91 20.31 -1.71 3.13
CA SER A 91 20.30 -2.95 2.31
C SER A 91 21.11 -4.10 2.93
N HIS A 92 22.08 -3.79 3.79
CA HIS A 92 23.00 -4.76 4.40
C HIS A 92 22.60 -5.24 5.80
N HIS A 93 21.46 -4.80 6.35
CA HIS A 93 21.04 -5.25 7.68
C HIS A 93 20.26 -6.57 7.63
N LEU A 94 20.91 -7.65 8.10
CA LEU A 94 20.40 -9.02 8.30
C LEU A 94 19.21 -9.15 9.28
N VAL A 95 18.66 -8.04 9.75
CA VAL A 95 17.55 -7.96 10.72
C VAL A 95 16.19 -8.23 10.04
N LEU A 96 16.16 -8.24 8.72
CA LEU A 96 14.98 -8.55 7.92
C LEU A 96 14.92 -10.05 7.61
N ARG A 97 14.65 -10.90 8.60
CA ARG A 97 14.47 -12.34 8.37
C ARG A 97 13.14 -12.64 7.65
N CYS A 98 12.15 -11.79 7.86
CA CYS A 98 10.80 -11.95 7.34
C CYS A 98 10.25 -10.62 6.83
N ARG A 99 9.36 -10.70 5.84
CA ARG A 99 8.51 -9.58 5.40
C ARG A 99 7.08 -10.10 5.18
N TYR A 100 6.11 -9.26 5.48
CA TYR A 100 4.71 -9.54 5.26
C TYR A 100 4.20 -8.74 4.07
N GLN A 101 3.61 -9.43 3.10
CA GLN A 101 2.95 -8.81 1.97
C GLN A 101 1.44 -8.72 2.24
N PHE A 102 0.86 -7.56 1.96
CA PHE A 102 -0.55 -7.27 2.11
C PHE A 102 -1.12 -6.96 0.74
N ILE A 103 -1.92 -7.89 0.21
CA ILE A 103 -2.38 -7.86 -1.18
C ILE A 103 -3.89 -7.88 -1.24
N ILE A 104 -4.46 -6.96 -2.01
CA ILE A 104 -5.85 -7.03 -2.46
C ILE A 104 -5.82 -7.22 -3.97
N ALA A 105 -6.22 -8.41 -4.39
CA ALA A 105 -6.28 -8.78 -5.79
C ALA A 105 -7.61 -8.35 -6.42
N THR A 106 -7.58 -8.01 -7.72
CA THR A 106 -8.81 -7.76 -8.50
C THR A 106 -9.56 -9.06 -8.84
N SER A 107 -8.85 -10.19 -8.84
CA SER A 107 -9.39 -11.53 -9.10
C SER A 107 -8.46 -12.58 -8.49
N ASP A 108 -8.97 -13.73 -8.06
CA ASP A 108 -8.12 -14.79 -7.48
C ASP A 108 -7.05 -15.29 -8.46
N LEU A 109 -7.33 -15.25 -9.76
CA LEU A 109 -6.37 -15.58 -10.83
C LEU A 109 -5.16 -14.63 -10.88
N SER A 110 -5.32 -13.38 -10.42
CA SER A 110 -4.22 -12.40 -10.42
C SER A 110 -3.13 -12.68 -9.40
N LEU A 111 -3.44 -13.46 -8.35
CA LEU A 111 -2.44 -13.90 -7.36
C LEU A 111 -1.46 -14.90 -7.98
N CYS A 112 -1.94 -15.79 -8.85
CA CYS A 112 -1.11 -16.78 -9.54
C CYS A 112 -0.21 -16.17 -10.63
N LEU A 113 -0.55 -14.98 -11.14
CA LEU A 113 0.16 -14.35 -12.25
C LEU A 113 1.20 -13.32 -11.81
N LEU A 114 1.28 -12.99 -10.51
CA LEU A 114 2.33 -12.16 -9.90
C LEU A 114 2.58 -10.81 -10.58
N HIS A 115 1.61 -10.33 -11.36
CA HIS A 115 1.77 -9.13 -12.15
C HIS A 115 1.28 -7.94 -11.33
N SER A 116 2.20 -7.09 -10.88
CA SER A 116 1.93 -5.93 -10.00
C SER A 116 0.86 -4.97 -10.53
N SER A 117 0.57 -5.01 -11.83
CA SER A 117 -0.45 -4.22 -12.52
C SER A 117 -1.89 -4.65 -12.23
N THR A 118 -2.09 -5.80 -11.57
CA THR A 118 -3.41 -6.40 -11.32
C THR A 118 -3.87 -6.36 -9.85
N TYR A 119 -3.00 -5.91 -8.94
CA TYR A 119 -3.34 -5.74 -7.52
C TYR A 119 -3.95 -4.37 -7.27
N LEU A 120 -5.06 -4.31 -6.54
CA LEU A 120 -5.64 -3.06 -6.05
C LEU A 120 -4.79 -2.44 -4.96
N LEU A 121 -4.28 -3.28 -4.06
CA LEU A 121 -3.34 -2.91 -3.02
C LEU A 121 -2.21 -3.91 -3.04
N HIS A 122 -0.98 -3.42 -3.02
CA HIS A 122 0.18 -4.23 -2.68
C HIS A 122 1.06 -3.41 -1.74
N GLY A 123 0.99 -3.76 -0.46
CA GLY A 123 1.86 -3.23 0.58
C GLY A 123 2.80 -4.29 1.12
N LEU A 124 3.94 -3.87 1.62
CA LEU A 124 4.94 -4.70 2.29
C LEU A 124 5.19 -4.12 3.67
N ILE A 125 5.28 -4.95 4.70
CA ILE A 125 5.77 -4.54 6.02
C ILE A 125 6.87 -5.50 6.44
N HIS A 126 8.04 -4.93 6.69
CA HIS A 126 9.18 -5.69 7.17
C HIS A 126 9.08 -5.96 8.67
N CYS A 127 9.73 -7.02 9.15
CA CYS A 127 9.77 -7.35 10.58
C CYS A 127 10.47 -6.29 11.45
N ASN A 128 11.21 -5.34 10.85
CA ASN A 128 11.72 -4.14 11.51
C ASN A 128 10.69 -2.98 11.58
N VAL A 129 9.44 -3.27 11.23
CA VAL A 129 8.28 -2.37 11.36
C VAL A 129 8.31 -1.21 10.36
N PHE A 130 9.03 -1.38 9.24
CA PHE A 130 9.01 -0.43 8.12
C PHE A 130 8.13 -0.95 6.99
N GLY A 131 7.16 -0.12 6.60
CA GLY A 131 6.22 -0.40 5.53
C GLY A 131 6.66 0.21 4.20
N ARG A 132 6.23 -0.41 3.10
CA ARG A 132 6.33 0.13 1.75
C ARG A 132 5.06 -0.16 0.99
N LEU A 133 4.46 0.86 0.38
CA LEU A 133 3.38 0.70 -0.58
C LEU A 133 3.99 0.57 -1.99
N LEU A 134 3.77 -0.58 -2.64
CA LEU A 134 4.30 -0.90 -3.97
C LEU A 134 3.31 -0.57 -5.09
N SER A 135 2.05 -0.90 -4.87
CA SER A 135 1.00 -0.70 -5.87
C SER A 135 -0.27 -0.24 -5.18
N LEU A 136 -0.88 0.79 -5.76
CA LEU A 136 -2.21 1.24 -5.39
C LEU A 136 -2.99 1.56 -6.65
N ASN A 137 -4.00 0.75 -6.90
CA ASN A 137 -4.86 0.86 -8.05
C ASN A 137 -6.30 1.05 -7.57
N GLY A 138 -6.97 2.07 -8.12
CA GLY A 138 -8.38 2.36 -7.83
C GLY A 138 -9.28 2.11 -9.04
N ARG A 139 -10.40 2.84 -9.09
CA ARG A 139 -11.39 2.81 -10.17
C ARG A 139 -10.78 3.12 -11.54
N GLU A 140 -9.72 3.91 -11.56
CA GLU A 140 -8.94 4.29 -12.75
C GLU A 140 -8.30 3.07 -13.46
N ASN A 141 -8.13 1.94 -12.77
CA ASN A 141 -7.59 0.69 -13.31
C ASN A 141 -8.65 -0.42 -13.50
N GLY A 142 -9.94 -0.07 -13.59
CA GLY A 142 -11.01 -1.01 -13.93
C GLY A 142 -11.66 -1.71 -12.74
N SER A 143 -11.30 -1.34 -11.51
CA SER A 143 -12.04 -1.78 -10.33
C SER A 143 -13.43 -1.12 -10.29
N LYS A 144 -14.51 -1.90 -10.20
CA LYS A 144 -15.89 -1.37 -10.13
C LYS A 144 -16.24 -0.81 -8.76
N HIS A 145 -15.51 -1.21 -7.71
CA HIS A 145 -15.92 -1.01 -6.32
C HIS A 145 -14.89 -0.28 -5.43
N PHE A 146 -13.61 -0.23 -5.83
CA PHE A 146 -12.55 0.43 -5.06
C PHE A 146 -12.14 1.77 -5.67
N SER A 147 -12.22 2.84 -4.88
CA SER A 147 -11.51 4.09 -5.16
C SER A 147 -10.09 3.99 -4.58
N GLY A 148 -9.15 4.73 -5.16
CA GLY A 148 -7.79 4.80 -4.60
C GLY A 148 -7.79 5.28 -3.14
N HIS A 149 -8.73 6.17 -2.79
CA HIS A 149 -8.92 6.66 -1.43
C HIS A 149 -9.30 5.55 -0.45
N HIS A 150 -10.30 4.71 -0.78
CA HIS A 150 -10.70 3.59 0.08
C HIS A 150 -9.56 2.60 0.31
N THR A 151 -8.77 2.34 -0.72
CA THR A 151 -7.59 1.48 -0.64
C THR A 151 -6.51 2.08 0.25
N MET A 152 -6.25 3.39 0.12
CA MET A 152 -5.30 4.10 0.99
C MET A 152 -5.76 4.13 2.45
N ASP A 153 -7.04 4.40 2.71
CA ASP A 153 -7.54 4.42 4.08
C ASP A 153 -7.38 3.06 4.76
N LEU A 154 -7.62 1.96 4.03
CA LEU A 154 -7.39 0.63 4.56
C LEU A 154 -5.90 0.39 4.85
N TRP A 155 -5.02 0.77 3.93
CA TRP A 155 -3.58 0.63 4.12
C TRP A 155 -3.07 1.43 5.34
N ASP A 156 -3.53 2.66 5.49
CA ASP A 156 -3.21 3.53 6.63
C ASP A 156 -3.67 2.94 7.97
N ARG A 157 -4.89 2.39 8.00
CA ARG A 157 -5.42 1.68 9.17
C ARG A 157 -4.64 0.42 9.50
N ILE A 158 -4.26 -0.39 8.50
CA ILE A 158 -3.43 -1.58 8.73
C ILE A 158 -2.07 -1.18 9.32
N CYS A 159 -1.44 -0.15 8.76
CA CYS A 159 -0.16 0.34 9.25
C CYS A 159 -0.26 0.87 10.68
N SER A 160 -1.31 1.63 10.98
CA SER A 160 -1.57 2.15 12.33
C SER A 160 -1.85 1.03 13.33
N MET A 161 -2.71 0.07 12.95
CA MET A 161 -3.06 -1.09 13.75
C MET A 161 -1.82 -1.91 14.10
N LEU A 162 -0.95 -2.21 13.12
CA LEU A 162 0.27 -2.99 13.33
C LEU A 162 1.44 -2.19 13.91
N CYS A 163 1.21 -0.91 14.24
CA CYS A 163 2.23 0.00 14.78
C CYS A 163 3.45 0.17 13.85
N THR A 164 3.22 0.21 12.54
CA THR A 164 4.25 0.46 11.53
C THR A 164 4.94 1.80 11.79
N ARG A 165 6.27 1.78 11.96
CA ARG A 165 7.05 2.94 12.41
C ARG A 165 7.18 4.01 11.33
N LYS A 166 7.41 3.57 10.09
CA LYS A 166 7.55 4.46 8.93
C LYS A 166 7.10 3.71 7.69
N VAL A 167 6.30 4.36 6.87
CA VAL A 167 5.80 3.83 5.60
C VAL A 167 6.35 4.68 4.47
N THR A 168 6.93 4.05 3.47
CA THR A 168 7.32 4.70 2.22
C THR A 168 6.34 4.33 1.12
N VAL A 169 6.15 5.23 0.16
CA VAL A 169 5.34 4.96 -1.02
C VAL A 169 6.25 5.22 -2.21
N GLU A 170 6.36 4.24 -3.10
CA GLU A 170 6.96 4.49 -4.40
C GLU A 170 5.85 4.62 -5.42
N ASP A 171 5.73 5.81 -5.98
CA ASP A 171 4.68 6.11 -6.95
C ASP A 171 5.11 5.63 -8.35
N THR A 172 4.85 4.37 -8.66
CA THR A 172 5.23 3.73 -9.93
C THR A 172 4.11 3.73 -10.99
N VAL A 173 2.95 4.31 -10.70
CA VAL A 173 1.79 4.26 -11.60
C VAL A 173 1.99 5.20 -12.79
N GLN A 174 2.21 4.64 -13.99
CA GLN A 174 2.56 5.39 -15.21
C GLN A 174 1.37 5.84 -16.09
N LYS A 175 0.11 5.54 -15.75
CA LYS A 175 -1.04 5.74 -16.66
C LYS A 175 -1.81 7.02 -16.37
N HIS A 176 -1.71 8.03 -17.24
CA HIS A 176 -2.48 9.31 -17.28
C HIS A 176 -2.61 10.10 -15.95
N SER A 177 -2.04 9.59 -14.86
CA SER A 177 -2.21 10.04 -13.48
C SER A 177 -1.16 11.07 -13.08
N MET A 178 -0.04 11.13 -13.79
CA MET A 178 0.98 12.15 -13.52
C MET A 178 0.38 13.54 -13.72
N GLU A 179 -0.27 13.81 -14.86
CA GLU A 179 -0.91 15.11 -15.11
C GLU A 179 -2.00 15.44 -14.09
N LEU A 180 -2.85 14.47 -13.72
CA LEU A 180 -3.87 14.67 -12.69
C LEU A 180 -3.29 14.92 -11.30
N ARG A 181 -2.21 14.23 -10.92
CA ARG A 181 -1.50 14.48 -9.66
C ARG A 181 -0.75 15.80 -9.69
N LEU A 182 -0.20 16.16 -10.84
CA LEU A 182 0.45 17.43 -11.02
C LEU A 182 -0.60 18.57 -10.95
N LEU A 183 -1.78 18.36 -11.54
CA LEU A 183 -2.92 19.26 -11.44
C LEU A 183 -3.43 19.37 -10.00
N HIS A 184 -3.63 18.24 -9.30
CA HIS A 184 -4.03 18.22 -7.89
C HIS A 184 -3.01 18.99 -7.03
N SER A 185 -1.73 18.69 -7.21
CA SER A 185 -0.66 19.37 -6.45
C SER A 185 -0.54 20.85 -6.81
N ALA A 186 -0.95 21.27 -8.02
CA ALA A 186 -1.00 22.67 -8.42
C ALA A 186 -2.24 23.41 -7.89
N ALA A 187 -3.38 22.71 -7.79
CA ALA A 187 -4.63 23.28 -7.32
C ALA A 187 -4.65 23.42 -5.78
N TYR A 188 -4.14 22.40 -5.08
CA TYR A 188 -4.20 22.32 -3.61
C TYR A 188 -2.86 22.62 -2.94
N GLY A 189 -1.77 22.67 -3.71
CA GLY A 189 -0.43 22.95 -3.20
C GLY A 189 0.24 21.79 -2.45
N HIS A 190 -0.35 20.60 -2.49
CA HIS A 190 0.22 19.40 -1.88
C HIS A 190 -0.13 18.13 -2.70
N PRO A 191 0.72 17.10 -2.64
CA PRO A 191 0.44 15.80 -3.26
C PRO A 191 -0.84 15.17 -2.72
N TRP A 192 -1.46 14.31 -3.53
CA TRP A 192 -2.66 13.58 -3.11
C TRP A 192 -2.45 12.75 -1.83
N LEU A 193 -1.30 12.08 -1.70
CA LEU A 193 -0.94 11.27 -0.52
C LEU A 193 -0.81 12.09 0.78
N TRP A 194 -0.69 13.42 0.69
CA TRP A 194 -0.60 14.31 1.86
C TRP A 194 -1.83 14.19 2.77
N GLN A 195 -2.99 13.81 2.24
CA GLN A 195 -4.21 13.60 3.02
C GLN A 195 -4.04 12.54 4.12
N TRP A 196 -3.12 11.59 3.95
CA TRP A 196 -2.75 10.57 4.94
C TRP A 196 -1.43 10.89 5.65
N GLY A 197 -0.98 12.15 5.64
CA GLY A 197 0.23 12.59 6.32
C GLY A 197 1.55 12.21 5.62
N TYR A 198 1.50 11.67 4.40
CA TYR A 198 2.71 11.41 3.63
C TYR A 198 3.32 12.73 3.14
N SER A 199 4.59 12.93 3.46
CA SER A 199 5.39 14.05 3.02
C SER A 199 6.51 13.60 2.08
N PHE A 200 7.13 14.58 1.41
CA PHE A 200 8.36 14.33 0.67
C PHE A 200 9.42 13.73 1.62
N CYS A 201 9.97 12.58 1.24
CA CYS A 201 11.04 11.93 1.99
C CYS A 201 12.37 12.01 1.23
N HIS A 202 12.36 11.71 -0.06
CA HIS A 202 13.56 11.75 -0.90
C HIS A 202 13.19 11.93 -2.37
N GLY A 203 14.01 12.66 -3.12
CA GLY A 203 13.85 12.85 -4.56
C GLY A 203 14.82 11.96 -5.34
N SER A 204 14.51 11.68 -6.60
CA SER A 204 15.50 11.07 -7.50
C SER A 204 16.66 12.04 -7.76
N PHE A 205 17.86 11.50 -8.00
CA PHE A 205 19.13 12.17 -8.34
C PHE A 205 19.08 13.72 -8.42
N GLY A 206 19.61 14.41 -7.41
CA GLY A 206 19.78 15.87 -7.43
C GLY A 206 18.52 16.69 -7.11
N ILE A 207 17.38 16.03 -6.82
CA ILE A 207 16.17 16.68 -6.29
C ILE A 207 16.23 16.67 -4.76
N ILE A 208 16.68 17.80 -4.21
CA ILE A 208 16.63 18.09 -2.77
C ILE A 208 15.26 18.68 -2.39
N GLU A 209 14.88 18.55 -1.12
CA GLU A 209 13.61 19.05 -0.56
C GLU A 209 13.36 20.53 -0.93
N LEU A 210 14.40 21.36 -0.90
CA LEU A 210 14.33 22.76 -1.29
C LEU A 210 13.83 22.91 -2.75
N ARG A 211 14.38 22.14 -3.69
CA ARG A 211 13.98 22.19 -5.11
C ARG A 211 12.56 21.67 -5.30
N TYR A 212 12.17 20.65 -4.56
CA TYR A 212 10.80 20.15 -4.56
C TYR A 212 9.82 21.21 -4.04
N SER A 213 10.12 21.82 -2.88
CA SER A 213 9.28 22.86 -2.27
C SER A 213 9.13 24.10 -3.16
N MET A 214 10.21 24.50 -3.84
CA MET A 214 10.19 25.58 -4.82
C MET A 214 9.32 25.21 -6.03
N ALA A 215 9.44 24.00 -6.57
CA ALA A 215 8.63 23.54 -7.69
C ALA A 215 7.12 23.55 -7.37
N VAL A 216 6.74 23.12 -6.16
CA VAL A 216 5.34 23.17 -5.69
C VAL A 216 4.86 24.62 -5.59
N LYS A 217 5.67 25.52 -4.98
CA LYS A 217 5.34 26.94 -4.82
C LYS A 217 5.21 27.67 -6.17
N THR A 218 6.18 27.51 -7.07
CA THR A 218 6.16 28.11 -8.41
C THR A 218 4.95 27.62 -9.20
N ARG A 219 4.55 26.35 -9.02
CA ARG A 219 3.41 25.81 -9.77
C ARG A 219 2.05 26.25 -9.25
N ASN A 220 1.90 26.50 -7.95
CA ASN A 220 0.69 27.12 -7.40
C ASN A 220 0.50 28.58 -7.86
N GLN A 221 1.58 29.22 -8.32
CA GLN A 221 1.58 30.61 -8.80
C GLN A 221 1.33 30.73 -10.32
N LEU A 222 1.35 29.62 -11.06
CA LEU A 222 1.01 29.60 -12.48
C LEU A 222 -0.51 29.67 -12.65
N SER A 223 -1.00 30.70 -13.34
CA SER A 223 -2.43 30.80 -13.68
C SER A 223 -2.84 29.63 -14.59
N LEU A 224 -4.06 29.13 -14.41
CA LEU A 224 -4.63 28.02 -15.20
C LEU A 224 -4.68 28.30 -16.72
N ALA A 225 -4.54 29.57 -17.14
CA ALA A 225 -4.65 30.02 -18.52
C ALA A 225 -3.44 29.68 -19.43
N MET A 226 -2.34 29.16 -18.89
CA MET A 226 -1.15 28.78 -19.67
C MET A 226 -1.09 27.29 -20.04
N ARG A 227 -2.19 26.53 -19.84
CA ARG A 227 -2.20 25.05 -20.01
C ARG A 227 -2.93 24.55 -21.25
N ASP A 228 -3.54 25.43 -22.03
CA ASP A 228 -4.01 25.03 -23.35
C ASP A 228 -2.82 24.99 -24.31
N PRO A 229 -2.58 23.88 -25.04
CA PRO A 229 -1.67 23.94 -26.16
C PRO A 229 -2.22 25.00 -27.14
N PRO A 230 -1.35 25.76 -27.84
CA PRO A 230 -1.85 26.67 -28.85
C PRO A 230 -2.66 25.84 -29.85
N HIS A 231 -3.94 26.17 -30.01
CA HIS A 231 -4.70 25.78 -31.18
C HIS A 231 -3.87 26.22 -32.39
N GLN A 232 -3.26 25.27 -33.08
CA GLN A 232 -2.77 25.49 -34.43
C GLN A 232 -4.01 25.54 -35.32
N ASP A 233 -4.53 26.75 -35.51
CA ASP A 233 -5.33 27.06 -36.69
C ASP A 233 -4.41 27.01 -37.90
N CYS A 234 -4.54 25.94 -38.70
CA CYS A 234 -4.30 25.93 -40.13
C CYS A 234 -5.09 24.79 -40.78
#